data_AF-A0A699HLY5-F1
#
_entry.id   AF-A0A699HLY5-F1
#
_cell.length_a   1.000
_cell.length_b   1.000
_cell.length_c   1.000
_cell.angle_alpha   90.00
_cell.angle_beta   90.00
_cell.angle_gamma   90.00
#
_symmetry.space_group_name_H-M   'P 1'
#
loop_
_entity.id
_entity.type
_entity.pdbx_description
1 polymer ?
#
loop_
_entity_poly.entity_id
_entity_poly.type
_entity_poly.pdbx_seq_one_letter_code
_entity_poly.pdbx_strand_id
1 'polypeptide(L)'
;MTSSDDLKIRGVIHYNGKWPFWLSPRQTIVYPVSDKSLGYGQVVKELIDAAGYYIDIDSSDKSIQKVRESQLAQYNYILVVGEEEVNSKYESRK
;
A
#
# COMPACT_ATOMS: atom_id res chain seq x y z
N MET A 1 -3.44 -21.43 -41.99
CA MET A 1 -2.18 -21.72 -41.27
C MET A 1 -1.16 -20.66 -41.67
N THR A 2 -0.73 -19.70 -40.86
CA THR A 2 -0.81 -19.50 -39.40
C THR A 2 -1.00 -18.00 -39.11
N SER A 3 -2.22 -17.67 -38.71
CA SER A 3 -2.64 -16.63 -37.75
C SER A 3 -1.68 -15.44 -37.51
N SER A 4 -1.92 -14.31 -38.18
CA SER A 4 -1.49 -12.98 -37.67
C SER A 4 -2.22 -12.59 -36.38
N ASP A 5 -3.25 -13.35 -35.99
CA ASP A 5 -4.00 -13.16 -34.75
C ASP A 5 -3.31 -13.78 -33.51
N ASP A 6 -2.30 -14.65 -33.71
CA ASP A 6 -1.53 -15.27 -32.61
C ASP A 6 -0.59 -14.28 -31.90
N LEU A 7 -0.23 -13.17 -32.54
CA LEU A 7 0.66 -12.17 -31.96
C LEU A 7 -0.07 -11.16 -31.06
N LYS A 8 -1.40 -11.12 -31.06
CA LYS A 8 -2.18 -10.22 -30.18
C LYS A 8 -2.48 -10.81 -28.80
N ILE A 9 -2.33 -12.12 -28.61
CA ILE A 9 -2.90 -12.82 -27.44
C ILE A 9 -1.83 -13.20 -26.39
N ARG A 10 -0.54 -12.98 -26.68
CA ARG A 10 0.57 -13.21 -25.72
C ARG A 10 0.84 -12.04 -24.75
N GLY A 11 0.00 -11.01 -24.76
CA GLY A 11 0.10 -9.85 -23.86
C GLY A 11 -0.78 -9.95 -22.61
N VAL A 12 -1.48 -11.07 -22.38
CA VAL A 12 -2.17 -11.30 -21.11
C VAL A 12 -1.09 -11.59 -20.08
N ILE A 13 -0.71 -10.55 -19.36
CA ILE A 13 0.16 -10.62 -18.21
C ILE A 13 -0.56 -11.48 -17.17
N HIS A 14 -0.15 -12.74 -17.05
CA HIS A 14 -0.70 -13.70 -16.09
C HIS A 14 -0.17 -13.35 -14.70
N TYR A 15 -0.57 -12.19 -14.17
CA TYR A 15 -0.39 -11.90 -12.77
C TYR A 15 -1.32 -12.84 -12.01
N ASN A 16 -0.72 -13.81 -11.32
CA ASN A 16 -1.37 -14.90 -10.58
C ASN A 16 -2.19 -14.36 -9.39
N GLY A 17 -3.14 -13.46 -9.67
CA GLY A 17 -3.85 -12.59 -8.73
C GLY A 17 -3.06 -11.37 -8.25
N LYS A 18 -1.73 -11.28 -8.41
CA LYS A 18 -0.92 -10.19 -7.81
C LYS A 18 -0.50 -9.14 -8.84
N TRP A 19 -1.21 -8.01 -8.85
CA TRP A 19 -0.89 -6.86 -9.68
C TRP A 19 0.49 -6.29 -9.33
N PRO A 20 1.28 -5.83 -10.33
CA PRO A 20 2.42 -4.97 -10.06
C PRO A 20 2.00 -3.70 -9.35
N PHE A 21 2.91 -3.13 -8.58
CA PHE A 21 2.66 -1.90 -7.83
C PHE A 21 2.09 -0.77 -8.70
N TRP A 22 2.66 -0.53 -9.89
CA TRP A 22 2.23 0.57 -10.78
C TRP A 22 0.85 0.36 -11.43
N LEU A 23 0.32 -0.86 -11.42
CA LEU A 23 -0.97 -1.20 -12.05
C LEU A 23 -2.03 -1.59 -11.02
N SER A 24 -1.65 -1.74 -9.75
CA SER A 24 -2.60 -2.12 -8.71
C SER A 24 -3.55 -0.97 -8.40
N PRO A 25 -4.86 -1.20 -8.35
CA PRO A 25 -5.82 -0.20 -7.88
C PRO A 25 -5.66 0.08 -6.37
N ARG A 26 -5.03 -0.84 -5.63
CA ARG A 26 -4.76 -0.72 -4.20
C ARG A 26 -3.25 -0.87 -3.98
N GLN A 27 -2.57 0.26 -4.02
CA GLN A 27 -1.10 0.27 -3.95
C GLN A 27 -0.63 0.16 -2.50
N THR A 28 -1.13 1.00 -1.61
CA THR A 28 -0.65 1.05 -0.22
C THR A 28 -1.77 1.30 0.78
N ILE A 29 -1.60 0.81 2.01
CA ILE A 29 -2.44 1.14 3.16
C ILE A 29 -1.57 1.43 4.37
N VAL A 30 -1.95 2.42 5.19
CA VAL A 30 -1.28 2.78 6.43
C VAL A 30 -2.16 2.51 7.65
N TYR A 31 -1.55 1.86 8.64
CA TYR A 31 -2.16 1.47 9.91
C TYR A 31 -1.47 2.19 11.07
N PRO A 32 -2.03 3.29 11.59
CA PRO A 32 -1.59 3.87 12.85
C PRO A 32 -1.92 2.92 14.01
N VAL A 33 -0.95 2.72 14.91
CA VAL A 33 -1.06 1.82 16.07
C VAL A 33 -1.80 2.48 17.24
N SER A 34 -1.82 3.81 17.31
CA SER A 34 -2.52 4.60 18.33
C SER A 34 -3.07 5.91 17.77
N ASP A 35 -3.99 6.56 18.48
CA ASP A 35 -4.50 7.90 18.12
C ASP A 35 -3.38 8.95 18.03
N LYS A 36 -2.32 8.81 18.84
CA LYS A 36 -1.15 9.69 18.78
C LYS A 36 -0.37 9.54 17.49
N SER A 37 -0.35 8.33 16.91
CA SER A 37 0.29 8.05 15.63
C SER A 37 -0.58 8.39 14.42
N LEU A 38 -1.87 8.69 14.62
CA LEU A 38 -2.82 9.02 13.53
C LEU A 38 -2.38 10.26 12.75
N GLY A 39 -1.94 11.31 13.44
CA GLY A 39 -1.45 12.54 12.80
C GLY A 39 -0.25 12.27 11.90
N TYR A 40 0.65 11.37 12.32
CA TYR A 40 1.77 10.95 11.47
C TYR A 40 1.31 10.08 10.29
N GLY A 41 0.36 9.17 10.51
CA GLY A 41 -0.24 8.38 9.45
C GLY A 41 -0.87 9.24 8.35
N GLN A 42 -1.52 10.36 8.72
CA GLN A 42 -2.04 11.34 7.77
C GLN A 42 -0.93 12.04 6.97
N VAL A 43 0.17 12.44 7.62
CA VAL A 43 1.33 13.00 6.90
C VAL A 43 1.90 11.99 5.90
N VAL A 44 2.01 10.71 6.28
CA VAL A 44 2.47 9.64 5.37
C VAL A 44 1.51 9.49 4.19
N LYS A 45 0.20 9.52 4.45
CA LYS A 45 -0.82 9.49 3.41
C LYS A 45 -0.64 10.65 2.43
N GLU A 46 -0.53 11.87 2.92
CA GLU A 46 -0.36 13.06 2.08
C GLU A 46 0.92 13.00 1.22
N LEU A 47 2.02 12.52 1.77
CA LEU A 47 3.29 12.38 1.03
C LEU A 47 3.18 11.37 -0.11
N ILE A 48 2.50 10.25 0.11
CA ILE A 48 2.35 9.18 -0.88
C ILE A 48 1.31 9.57 -1.94
N ASP A 49 0.22 10.23 -1.53
CA ASP A 49 -0.80 10.76 -2.43
C ASP A 49 -0.22 11.89 -3.31
N ALA A 50 0.58 12.79 -2.74
CA ALA A 50 1.31 13.82 -3.49
C ALA A 50 2.34 13.26 -4.46
N ALA A 51 2.87 12.06 -4.20
CA ALA A 51 3.73 11.34 -5.15
C ALA A 51 2.94 10.65 -6.28
N GLY A 52 1.61 10.73 -6.28
CA GLY A 52 0.72 10.17 -7.29
C GLY A 52 0.38 8.70 -7.07
N TYR A 53 0.58 8.17 -5.85
CA TYR A 53 0.24 6.80 -5.49
C TYR A 53 -1.00 6.72 -4.61
N TYR A 54 -1.80 5.69 -4.83
CA TYR A 54 -3.00 5.42 -4.05
C TYR A 54 -2.65 4.88 -2.66
N ILE A 55 -3.16 5.54 -1.62
CA ILE A 55 -2.98 5.15 -0.24
C ILE A 55 -4.27 5.27 0.59
N ASP A 56 -4.62 4.17 1.27
CA ASP A 56 -5.67 4.13 2.28
C ASP A 56 -5.12 4.28 3.70
N ILE A 57 -5.96 4.74 4.64
CA ILE A 57 -5.64 4.79 6.07
C ILE A 57 -6.75 4.12 6.87
N ASP A 58 -6.39 3.28 7.84
CA ASP A 58 -7.35 2.64 8.74
C ASP A 58 -6.85 2.69 10.19
N SER A 59 -7.56 3.45 11.01
CA SER A 59 -7.25 3.69 12.42
C SER A 59 -8.01 2.79 13.41
N SER A 60 -8.66 1.72 12.97
CA SER A 60 -9.43 0.83 13.87
C SER A 60 -8.54 0.00 14.82
N ASP A 61 -9.02 -0.42 15.98
CA ASP A 61 -8.17 -1.12 16.98
C ASP A 61 -7.82 -2.60 16.69
N LYS A 62 -8.16 -3.12 15.50
CA LYS A 62 -8.07 -4.56 15.19
C LYS A 62 -6.75 -4.99 14.50
N SER A 63 -5.62 -4.78 15.16
CA SER A 63 -4.25 -4.90 14.59
C SER A 63 -3.96 -6.20 13.80
N ILE A 64 -4.28 -7.38 14.33
CA ILE A 64 -3.98 -8.67 13.67
C ILE A 64 -4.90 -8.92 12.46
N GLN A 65 -6.17 -8.52 12.57
CA GLN A 65 -7.16 -8.77 11.53
C GLN A 65 -6.88 -7.92 10.28
N LYS A 66 -6.43 -6.68 10.48
CA LYS A 66 -6.06 -5.72 9.44
C LYS A 66 -5.03 -6.22 8.45
N VAL A 67 -3.93 -6.83 8.94
CA VAL A 67 -2.87 -7.33 8.05
C VAL A 67 -3.41 -8.41 7.12
N ARG A 68 -4.25 -9.31 7.65
CA ARG A 68 -4.89 -10.36 6.86
C ARG A 68 -5.90 -9.79 5.86
N GLU A 69 -6.73 -8.85 6.27
CA GLU A 69 -7.70 -8.16 5.41
C GLU A 69 -6.99 -7.42 4.27
N SER A 70 -5.89 -6.74 4.56
CA SER A 70 -5.05 -6.08 3.55
C SER A 70 -4.40 -7.04 2.57
N GLN A 71 -3.93 -8.19 3.05
CA GLN A 71 -3.38 -9.24 2.18
C GLN A 71 -4.46 -9.83 1.26
N LEU A 72 -5.67 -10.04 1.78
CA LEU A 72 -6.82 -10.52 1.00
C LEU A 72 -7.30 -9.47 0.00
N ALA A 73 -7.27 -8.19 0.36
CA ALA A 73 -7.55 -7.05 -0.52
C ALA A 73 -6.40 -6.77 -1.50
N GLN A 74 -5.31 -7.51 -1.41
CA GLN A 74 -4.16 -7.48 -2.32
C GLN A 74 -3.45 -6.12 -2.38
N TYR A 75 -3.32 -5.43 -1.25
CA TYR A 75 -2.40 -4.28 -1.16
C TYR A 75 -0.97 -4.74 -1.44
N ASN A 76 -0.21 -3.91 -2.16
CA ASN A 76 1.20 -4.21 -2.46
C ASN A 76 2.08 -3.93 -1.24
N TYR A 77 1.77 -2.87 -0.50
CA TYR A 77 2.46 -2.47 0.70
C TYR A 77 1.49 -2.18 1.83
N ILE A 78 1.86 -2.63 3.03
CA ILE A 78 1.15 -2.41 4.28
C ILE A 78 2.13 -1.69 5.20
N LEU A 79 1.82 -0.44 5.53
CA LEU A 79 2.63 0.40 6.40
C LEU A 79 2.02 0.36 7.80
N VAL A 80 2.82 0.13 8.83
CA VAL A 80 2.38 0.18 10.22
C VAL A 80 3.16 1.29 10.89
N VAL A 81 2.44 2.28 11.42
CA VAL A 81 3.04 3.46 12.04
C VAL A 81 2.84 3.40 13.55
N GLY A 82 3.94 3.32 14.28
CA GLY A 82 3.97 3.41 15.74
C GLY A 82 4.51 4.74 16.25
N GLU A 83 4.41 4.95 17.57
CA GLU A 83 4.97 6.13 18.24
C GLU A 83 6.50 6.19 18.14
N GLU A 84 7.19 5.04 18.08
CA GLU A 84 8.65 4.98 17.92
C GLU A 84 9.13 5.52 16.56
N GLU A 85 8.35 5.35 15.50
CA GLU A 85 8.68 5.88 14.17
C GLU A 85 8.52 7.40 14.10
N VAL A 86 7.57 7.96 14.87
CA VAL A 86 7.40 9.41 15.02
C VAL A 86 8.67 10.01 15.61
N ASN A 87 9.23 9.39 16.65
CA ASN A 87 10.43 9.90 17.32
C ASN A 87 11.70 9.75 16.46
N SER A 88 11.84 8.62 15.75
CA SER A 88 13.00 8.35 14.89
C SER A 88 13.16 9.35 13.74
N LYS A 89 12.06 9.89 13.21
CA LYS A 89 12.09 10.90 12.14
C LYS A 89 12.68 12.24 12.59
N TYR A 90 12.61 12.56 13.88
CA TYR A 90 13.22 13.77 14.44
C TYR A 90 14.73 13.60 14.66
N GLU A 91 15.20 12.38 14.93
CA GLU A 91 16.63 12.12 15.17
C GLU A 91 17.45 12.09 13.87
N SER A 92 16.87 11.64 12.76
CA SER A 92 17.56 11.55 11.47
C SER A 92 17.66 12.89 10.70
N ARG A 93 17.10 13.98 11.25
CA ARG A 93 17.18 15.35 10.68
C ARG A 93 18.11 16.29 11.45
N LYS A 94 18.94 15.78 12.37
CA LYS A 94 20.04 16.53 12.98
C LYS A 94 21.35 16.33 12.23
#